data_AF-A0A165TTU5-F1
#
_entry.id   AF-A0A165TTU5-F1
#
_cell.length_a   1.000
_cell.length_b   1.000
_cell.length_c   1.000
_cell.angle_alpha   90.00
_cell.angle_beta   90.00
_cell.angle_gamma   90.00
#
_symmetry.space_group_name_H-M   'P 1'
#
loop_
_entity.id
_entity.type
_entity.pdbx_description
1 polymer ?
#
loop_
_entity_poly.entity_id
_entity_poly.type
_entity_poly.pdbx_seq_one_letter_code
_entity_poly.pdbx_strand_id
1 'polypeptide(L)'
;MAELGGAAPVIPPTALAIPPSVGLQGPGTSTTTAASPEPEPSRKRKRVDPEMSDGCENKMDNEDKDEKHVVPVHDEKYYDEGADCVVRVENTLFRVHRFLLARDSSVFQDMFTLPTGEEKDDATYEGFSDEQPIRLYSESVENFRIFLSVLYALPDELHAYRTATADISRLLTIASLTNKYHFLSTAWWAVSAIYSVTSGEFGPPTHPMGDLSRASTSALVQILEIAMRCGHRRLIDFVVESWSNRILSKDLTPRPAMRVADRWDLAALRGVAYYVQLMEMGREFEGRLRIGPRPQSQEIARAYSAAVACEPTADKTSTSELVGEDEIAPLTSAQLRRLLSGFYSLVTLWDNLRLNPPALPRPDGCTYHMHACVVTFRTVWCDAARSEKTARYGTADVVGRLCCVEDQLRASTDLACTLSPGCKREAMDAVKKCIKDVQEGLSARFVDLTATGE
;
A
#
# COMPACT_ATOMS: atom_id res chain seq x y z
N MET A 1 -22.45 -44.01 37.79
CA MET A 1 -21.07 -44.50 38.01
C MET A 1 -20.31 -44.23 36.71
N ALA A 2 -19.17 -43.56 36.68
CA ALA A 2 -18.50 -42.79 37.73
C ALA A 2 -17.88 -41.53 37.12
N GLU A 3 -17.42 -40.60 37.97
CA GLU A 3 -16.81 -39.33 37.56
C GLU A 3 -15.30 -39.46 37.28
N LEU A 4 -14.60 -38.30 37.23
CA LEU A 4 -13.18 -38.01 36.96
C LEU A 4 -12.91 -37.58 35.50
N GLY A 5 -12.24 -36.45 35.23
CA GLY A 5 -11.73 -35.39 36.12
C GLY A 5 -10.27 -35.03 35.82
N GLY A 6 -10.02 -33.82 35.31
CA GLY A 6 -8.69 -33.34 34.90
C GLY A 6 -8.82 -32.30 33.78
N ALA A 7 -9.08 -31.03 34.06
CA ALA A 7 -8.17 -30.02 34.63
C ALA A 7 -7.10 -29.55 33.62
N ALA A 8 -7.23 -28.30 33.17
CA ALA A 8 -6.29 -27.65 32.24
C ALA A 8 -5.08 -27.04 32.99
N PRO A 9 -3.91 -26.93 32.34
CA PRO A 9 -2.72 -26.35 32.98
C PRO A 9 -2.84 -24.81 33.09
N VAL A 10 -2.96 -24.32 34.32
CA VAL A 10 -2.85 -22.89 34.64
C VAL A 10 -1.36 -22.51 34.71
N ILE A 11 -0.95 -21.47 33.97
CA ILE A 11 0.41 -20.92 33.98
C ILE A 11 0.46 -19.70 34.92
N PRO A 12 1.37 -19.65 35.91
CA PRO A 12 1.43 -18.56 36.89
C PRO A 12 2.17 -17.31 36.37
N PRO A 13 1.83 -16.08 36.84
CA PRO A 13 2.44 -14.83 36.38
C PRO A 13 3.55 -14.29 37.30
N THR A 14 4.81 -14.35 36.87
CA THR A 14 5.97 -13.58 37.39
C THR A 14 7.15 -13.75 36.40
N ALA A 15 8.14 -12.86 36.27
CA ALA A 15 8.51 -11.68 37.07
C ALA A 15 9.11 -10.54 36.20
N LEU A 16 9.39 -9.40 36.84
CA LEU A 16 9.98 -8.18 36.25
C LEU A 16 11.53 -8.23 36.21
N ALA A 17 12.12 -7.68 35.14
CA ALA A 17 13.52 -7.22 35.07
C ALA A 17 13.60 -6.06 34.04
N ILE A 18 13.66 -4.79 34.47
CA ILE A 18 14.85 -4.02 34.84
C ILE A 18 15.76 -3.68 33.62
N PRO A 19 15.89 -2.38 33.24
CA PRO A 19 16.75 -1.95 32.14
C PRO A 19 18.24 -1.83 32.53
N PRO A 20 19.18 -1.81 31.56
CA PRO A 20 20.60 -1.67 31.82
C PRO A 20 20.98 -0.28 32.37
N SER A 21 22.02 -0.24 33.21
CA SER A 21 22.36 0.91 34.06
C SER A 21 23.34 1.89 33.42
N VAL A 22 23.29 3.16 33.86
CA VAL A 22 24.28 4.20 33.54
C VAL A 22 25.65 3.86 34.14
N GLY A 23 26.69 3.87 33.31
CA GLY A 23 28.09 3.78 33.75
C GLY A 23 28.77 5.16 33.73
N LEU A 24 29.45 5.51 34.81
CA LEU A 24 30.13 6.81 34.99
C LEU A 24 31.49 6.60 35.70
N GLN A 25 32.42 7.52 35.45
CA GLN A 25 33.78 7.66 36.02
C GLN A 25 34.93 6.91 35.29
N GLY A 26 36.01 7.65 35.00
CA GLY A 26 37.36 7.14 34.68
C GLY A 26 38.22 7.01 35.96
N PRO A 27 39.57 6.98 35.88
CA PRO A 27 40.29 8.27 35.77
C PRO A 27 41.71 8.27 35.12
N GLY A 28 42.21 9.47 34.77
CA GLY A 28 43.65 9.80 34.67
C GLY A 28 44.39 9.43 33.37
N THR A 29 45.46 10.13 32.93
CA THR A 29 46.11 11.39 33.41
C THR A 29 47.02 11.96 32.31
N SER A 30 47.01 13.30 32.10
CA SER A 30 48.11 14.19 31.61
C SER A 30 48.78 13.89 30.24
N THR A 31 49.19 14.82 29.36
CA THR A 31 49.43 16.30 29.35
C THR A 31 49.30 16.78 27.85
N THR A 32 49.54 18.01 27.32
CA THR A 32 50.30 19.23 27.69
C THR A 32 49.64 20.53 27.13
N THR A 33 49.90 21.64 27.82
CA THR A 33 49.75 23.10 27.56
C THR A 33 49.94 23.68 26.13
N ALA A 34 49.02 24.58 25.71
CA ALA A 34 49.24 25.94 25.13
C ALA A 34 47.87 26.56 24.70
N ALA A 35 47.28 27.57 25.36
CA ALA A 35 47.63 29.00 25.50
C ALA A 35 46.88 29.94 24.51
N SER A 36 45.83 30.63 25.00
CA SER A 36 45.07 31.70 24.30
C SER A 36 45.73 33.09 24.51
N PRO A 37 45.34 34.17 23.78
CA PRO A 37 44.15 34.97 24.16
C PRO A 37 43.38 35.71 23.02
N GLU A 38 42.17 36.21 23.32
CA GLU A 38 41.51 37.34 22.63
C GLU A 38 41.70 38.65 23.44
N PRO A 39 41.44 39.88 22.91
CA PRO A 39 40.05 40.41 22.86
C PRO A 39 39.68 41.39 21.71
N GLU A 40 38.35 41.54 21.51
CA GLU A 40 37.49 42.71 21.16
C GLU A 40 38.04 44.17 20.97
N PRO A 41 37.24 45.17 20.46
CA PRO A 41 36.10 45.12 19.51
C PRO A 41 35.93 46.36 18.56
N SER A 42 34.88 46.32 17.71
CA SER A 42 34.01 47.45 17.28
C SER A 42 34.42 48.46 16.17
N ARG A 43 33.41 48.89 15.37
CA ARG A 43 33.17 50.30 14.97
C ARG A 43 31.81 50.55 14.28
N LYS A 44 31.27 51.77 14.42
CA LYS A 44 29.93 52.20 13.97
C LYS A 44 29.96 52.98 12.65
N ARG A 45 28.85 52.96 11.90
CA ARG A 45 28.37 54.02 11.00
C ARG A 45 26.83 54.04 11.05
N LYS A 46 26.11 55.09 10.70
CA LYS A 46 26.06 56.52 11.07
C LYS A 46 24.85 57.05 10.27
N ARG A 47 23.94 57.77 10.94
CA ARG A 47 22.66 58.27 10.42
C ARG A 47 22.81 59.54 9.57
N VAL A 48 21.92 59.72 8.58
CA VAL A 48 21.62 61.00 7.91
C VAL A 48 20.11 61.04 7.57
N ASP A 49 19.43 62.06 8.09
CA ASP A 49 18.16 62.67 7.64
C ASP A 49 18.52 64.16 7.30
N PRO A 50 17.66 65.08 6.79
CA PRO A 50 16.19 65.10 6.63
C PRO A 50 15.80 65.19 5.11
N GLU A 51 14.72 65.77 4.54
CA GLU A 51 13.67 66.77 4.92
C GLU A 51 12.26 66.38 4.40
N MET A 52 11.29 67.31 4.40
CA MET A 52 9.84 67.04 4.23
C MET A 52 9.22 67.64 2.95
N SER A 53 8.06 67.13 2.55
CA SER A 53 7.05 67.80 1.69
C SER A 53 5.64 67.26 2.02
N ASP A 54 4.59 68.01 1.66
CA ASP A 54 3.23 67.84 2.19
C ASP A 54 2.36 66.72 1.58
N GLY A 55 1.51 66.16 2.45
CA GLY A 55 0.07 65.90 2.27
C GLY A 55 -0.49 65.21 1.01
N CYS A 56 -1.17 64.05 1.21
CA CYS A 56 -2.64 64.05 1.30
C CYS A 56 -3.27 62.69 1.72
N GLU A 57 -4.39 62.81 2.44
CA GLU A 57 -5.57 61.93 2.51
C GLU A 57 -5.46 60.39 2.60
N ASN A 58 -5.99 59.85 3.70
CA ASN A 58 -6.17 58.41 3.91
C ASN A 58 -7.15 57.78 2.90
N LYS A 59 -6.77 56.64 2.34
CA LYS A 59 -7.72 55.58 1.99
C LYS A 59 -7.38 54.30 2.76
N MET A 60 -8.36 53.82 3.52
CA MET A 60 -8.36 52.49 4.10
C MET A 60 -8.97 51.54 3.09
N ASP A 61 -8.15 50.78 2.37
CA ASP A 61 -8.64 49.68 1.54
C ASP A 61 -9.07 48.54 2.47
N ASN A 62 -10.38 48.49 2.69
CA ASN A 62 -11.04 47.74 3.77
C ASN A 62 -11.53 46.38 3.26
N GLU A 63 -10.60 45.57 2.72
CA GLU A 63 -10.87 44.26 2.13
C GLU A 63 -10.92 43.12 3.19
N ASP A 64 -11.67 43.32 4.27
CA ASP A 64 -11.94 42.26 5.26
C ASP A 64 -13.37 42.36 5.82
N LYS A 65 -14.36 42.25 4.91
CA LYS A 65 -15.80 42.32 5.21
C LYS A 65 -16.64 41.45 4.28
N ASP A 66 -16.73 40.16 4.59
CA ASP A 66 -18.03 39.44 4.64
C ASP A 66 -17.94 37.99 5.17
N GLU A 67 -16.94 37.66 6.01
CA GLU A 67 -17.12 36.53 6.94
C GLU A 67 -18.24 36.86 7.92
N LYS A 68 -19.43 36.31 7.67
CA LYS A 68 -20.52 36.31 8.63
C LYS A 68 -20.02 35.66 9.92
N HIS A 69 -20.24 36.32 11.05
CA HIS A 69 -20.04 35.73 12.38
C HIS A 69 -21.05 34.59 12.60
N VAL A 70 -20.80 33.43 11.99
CA VAL A 70 -21.59 32.22 12.22
C VAL A 70 -21.25 31.74 13.63
N VAL A 71 -22.24 31.79 14.52
CA VAL A 71 -22.10 31.26 15.87
C VAL A 71 -21.85 29.75 15.76
N PRO A 72 -20.85 29.19 16.47
CA PRO A 72 -20.63 27.75 16.50
C PRO A 72 -21.86 27.02 17.06
N VAL A 73 -22.23 25.90 16.46
CA VAL A 73 -23.37 25.07 16.89
C VAL A 73 -22.85 23.94 17.78
N HIS A 74 -23.53 23.64 18.88
CA HIS A 74 -23.12 22.56 19.78
C HIS A 74 -23.55 21.20 19.19
N ASP A 75 -22.71 20.17 19.31
CA ASP A 75 -23.05 18.83 18.82
C ASP A 75 -24.16 18.17 19.66
N GLU A 76 -25.17 17.59 19.01
CA GLU A 76 -26.33 16.99 19.68
C GLU A 76 -26.00 15.79 20.58
N LYS A 77 -24.87 15.11 20.36
CA LYS A 77 -24.49 13.89 21.10
C LYS A 77 -23.23 14.07 21.96
N TYR A 78 -22.26 14.83 21.48
CA TYR A 78 -20.93 14.95 22.10
C TYR A 78 -20.67 16.37 22.63
N TYR A 79 -21.66 16.91 23.33
CA TYR A 79 -21.55 18.17 24.07
C TYR A 79 -21.97 17.95 25.54
N ASP A 80 -21.04 17.46 26.35
CA ASP A 80 -21.26 17.18 27.76
C ASP A 80 -20.84 18.38 28.63
N GLU A 81 -21.77 18.99 29.35
CA GLU A 81 -21.49 20.11 30.27
C GLU A 81 -20.50 19.72 31.38
N GLY A 82 -20.48 18.43 31.78
CA GLY A 82 -19.56 17.91 32.78
C GLY A 82 -18.13 17.67 32.29
N ALA A 83 -17.89 17.80 30.98
CA ALA A 83 -16.58 17.55 30.38
C ALA A 83 -15.65 18.78 30.37
N ASP A 84 -14.34 18.51 30.28
CA ASP A 84 -13.24 19.43 30.56
C ASP A 84 -12.38 19.82 29.34
N CYS A 85 -12.84 19.49 28.11
CA CYS A 85 -12.19 19.91 26.87
C CYS A 85 -13.20 20.26 25.77
N VAL A 86 -13.11 21.47 25.21
CA VAL A 86 -13.89 21.96 24.07
C VAL A 86 -13.06 21.88 22.79
N VAL A 87 -13.58 21.21 21.77
CA VAL A 87 -12.97 21.04 20.45
C VAL A 87 -13.90 21.59 19.38
N ARG A 88 -13.38 22.43 18.48
CA ARG A 88 -14.11 22.94 17.32
C ARG A 88 -13.69 22.21 16.05
N VAL A 89 -14.67 21.70 15.32
CA VAL A 89 -14.52 21.13 13.98
C VAL A 89 -15.48 21.87 13.06
N GLU A 90 -15.00 22.44 11.95
CA GLU A 90 -15.79 23.29 11.05
C GLU A 90 -16.54 24.41 11.83
N ASN A 91 -17.88 24.35 11.89
CA ASN A 91 -18.73 25.25 12.70
C ASN A 91 -19.45 24.54 13.86
N THR A 92 -18.93 23.40 14.32
CA THR A 92 -19.50 22.63 15.43
C THR A 92 -18.53 22.57 16.61
N LEU A 93 -19.07 22.77 17.82
CA LEU A 93 -18.37 22.55 19.08
C LEU A 93 -18.70 21.18 19.65
N PHE A 94 -17.68 20.53 20.17
CA PHE A 94 -17.73 19.26 20.87
C PHE A 94 -17.16 19.49 22.28
N ARG A 95 -17.87 19.05 23.32
CA ARG A 95 -17.41 19.16 24.71
C ARG A 95 -17.23 17.75 25.28
N VAL A 96 -15.98 17.35 25.45
CA VAL A 96 -15.54 15.96 25.60
C VAL A 96 -14.45 15.82 26.66
N HIS A 97 -14.32 14.63 27.25
CA HIS A 97 -13.42 14.41 28.38
C HIS A 97 -11.95 14.40 27.94
N ARG A 98 -11.14 15.31 28.48
CA ARG A 98 -9.68 15.44 28.26
C ARG A 98 -8.97 14.12 28.50
N PHE A 99 -9.39 13.37 29.53
CA PHE A 99 -8.87 12.02 29.83
C PHE A 99 -9.03 11.04 28.65
N LEU A 100 -10.17 11.04 27.94
CA LEU A 100 -10.41 10.14 26.82
C LEU A 100 -9.57 10.50 25.59
N LEU A 101 -9.37 11.81 25.36
CA LEU A 101 -8.45 12.30 24.33
C LEU A 101 -6.99 12.02 24.69
N ALA A 102 -6.61 12.08 25.97
CA ALA A 102 -5.24 11.87 26.46
C ALA A 102 -4.80 10.39 26.56
N ARG A 103 -5.58 9.43 26.03
CA ARG A 103 -5.25 8.00 26.08
C ARG A 103 -4.20 7.62 25.04
N ASP A 104 -3.57 6.47 25.26
CA ASP A 104 -2.81 5.73 24.23
C ASP A 104 -1.60 6.50 23.64
N SER A 105 -1.08 7.49 24.37
CA SER A 105 -0.01 8.41 23.92
C SER A 105 -0.36 9.16 22.62
N SER A 106 -1.60 9.64 22.57
CA SER A 106 -2.09 10.52 21.50
C SER A 106 -1.38 11.87 21.46
N VAL A 107 -1.49 12.55 20.33
CA VAL A 107 -1.05 13.96 20.15
C VAL A 107 -1.74 14.90 21.16
N PHE A 108 -2.95 14.56 21.61
CA PHE A 108 -3.64 15.33 22.64
C PHE A 108 -2.98 15.17 24.01
N GLN A 109 -2.45 13.99 24.37
CA GLN A 109 -1.71 13.82 25.63
C GLN A 109 -0.49 14.76 25.68
N ASP A 110 0.30 14.81 24.61
CA ASP A 110 1.46 15.70 24.51
C ASP A 110 1.02 17.17 24.60
N MET A 111 0.05 17.60 23.77
CA MET A 111 -0.55 18.93 23.81
C MET A 111 -1.00 19.35 25.21
N PHE A 112 -1.63 18.43 25.96
CA PHE A 112 -2.15 18.66 27.30
C PHE A 112 -1.09 18.67 28.41
N THR A 113 0.17 18.33 28.11
CA THR A 113 1.30 18.32 29.07
C THR A 113 2.35 19.41 28.79
N LEU A 114 2.23 20.16 27.69
CA LEU A 114 3.10 21.29 27.40
C LEU A 114 2.98 22.37 28.49
N PRO A 115 4.11 22.83 29.08
CA PRO A 115 4.06 23.86 30.11
C PRO A 115 3.72 25.22 29.51
N THR A 116 2.48 25.65 29.68
CA THR A 116 2.06 27.04 29.47
C THR A 116 2.68 27.95 30.53
N GLY A 117 3.11 29.15 30.13
CA GLY A 117 3.81 30.10 30.99
C GLY A 117 3.02 30.51 32.24
N GLU A 118 3.76 30.77 33.32
CA GLU A 118 3.32 30.79 34.74
C GLU A 118 2.31 31.91 35.14
N GLU A 119 1.75 32.65 34.18
CA GLU A 119 0.91 33.84 34.38
C GLU A 119 -0.45 33.77 33.66
N LYS A 120 -1.00 32.55 33.46
CA LYS A 120 -2.30 32.35 32.82
C LYS A 120 -3.34 31.68 33.73
N ASP A 121 -4.45 32.40 33.95
CA ASP A 121 -5.67 31.85 34.54
C ASP A 121 -6.25 30.72 33.66
N ASP A 122 -6.88 29.71 34.27
CA ASP A 122 -7.45 28.53 33.60
C ASP A 122 -8.38 28.88 32.41
N ALA A 123 -9.10 30.01 32.52
CA ALA A 123 -9.98 30.55 31.49
C ALA A 123 -9.26 31.04 30.21
N THR A 124 -7.93 30.90 30.10
CA THR A 124 -7.13 31.33 28.93
C THR A 124 -6.32 30.19 28.28
N TYR A 125 -6.72 28.94 28.55
CA TYR A 125 -6.21 27.74 27.90
C TYR A 125 -7.06 27.32 26.70
N GLU A 126 -6.37 26.97 25.61
CA GLU A 126 -7.02 26.41 24.43
C GLU A 126 -7.68 25.07 24.80
N GLY A 127 -8.98 24.99 24.56
CA GLY A 127 -9.83 23.88 24.93
C GLY A 127 -10.60 24.04 26.24
N PHE A 128 -10.46 25.12 27.00
CA PHE A 128 -11.19 25.26 28.27
C PHE A 128 -12.63 25.79 28.09
N SER A 129 -12.85 26.69 27.13
CA SER A 129 -14.14 27.35 26.88
C SER A 129 -14.52 27.43 25.40
N ASP A 130 -15.77 27.83 25.16
CA ASP A 130 -16.42 27.86 23.85
C ASP A 130 -15.88 29.03 22.98
N GLU A 131 -15.30 30.05 23.61
CA GLU A 131 -14.59 31.17 22.99
C GLU A 131 -13.16 30.80 22.57
N GLN A 132 -12.49 29.89 23.32
CA GLN A 132 -11.14 29.40 23.04
C GLN A 132 -11.06 27.87 22.88
N PRO A 133 -11.82 27.25 21.95
CA PRO A 133 -11.80 25.80 21.73
C PRO A 133 -10.60 25.37 20.88
N ILE A 134 -10.15 24.11 21.03
CA ILE A 134 -9.09 23.52 20.19
C ILE A 134 -9.60 23.36 18.76
N ARG A 135 -8.91 23.92 17.76
CA ARG A 135 -9.44 24.02 16.38
C ARG A 135 -8.85 22.96 15.45
N LEU A 136 -9.67 21.98 15.05
CA LEU A 136 -9.29 20.91 14.13
C LEU A 136 -9.67 21.26 12.68
N TYR A 137 -8.86 22.11 12.05
CA TYR A 137 -9.06 22.62 10.68
C TYR A 137 -9.05 21.59 9.54
N SER A 138 -8.68 20.33 9.83
CA SER A 138 -8.42 19.29 8.80
C SER A 138 -9.34 18.08 8.91
N GLU A 139 -10.45 18.20 9.65
CA GLU A 139 -11.47 17.17 9.81
C GLU A 139 -12.86 17.70 9.49
N SER A 140 -13.74 16.80 9.05
CA SER A 140 -15.18 17.08 8.97
C SER A 140 -15.89 16.68 10.26
N VAL A 141 -17.01 17.34 10.55
CA VAL A 141 -17.85 17.07 11.73
C VAL A 141 -18.27 15.60 11.83
N GLU A 142 -18.62 14.96 10.71
CA GLU A 142 -19.02 13.54 10.71
C GLU A 142 -17.83 12.59 10.95
N ASN A 143 -16.65 12.87 10.39
CA ASN A 143 -15.45 12.08 10.66
C ASN A 143 -15.08 12.15 12.15
N PHE A 144 -15.17 13.33 12.77
CA PHE A 144 -14.88 13.50 14.19
C PHE A 144 -15.92 12.80 15.09
N ARG A 145 -17.22 12.85 14.75
CA ARG A 145 -18.27 12.05 15.42
C ARG A 145 -18.01 10.54 15.35
N ILE A 146 -17.54 10.05 14.21
CA ILE A 146 -17.17 8.63 14.02
C ILE A 146 -16.02 8.25 14.96
N PHE A 147 -14.97 9.09 15.04
CA PHE A 147 -13.83 8.89 15.95
C PHE A 147 -14.25 8.94 17.43
N LEU A 148 -15.00 9.96 17.86
CA LEU A 148 -15.54 10.04 19.23
C LEU A 148 -16.43 8.83 19.56
N SER A 149 -17.19 8.30 18.59
CA SER A 149 -18.03 7.12 18.80
C SER A 149 -17.27 5.87 19.22
N VAL A 150 -15.96 5.77 18.93
CA VAL A 150 -15.12 4.64 19.38
C VAL A 150 -14.45 4.93 20.72
N LEU A 151 -14.07 6.18 21.01
CA LEU A 151 -13.49 6.55 22.30
C LEU A 151 -14.48 6.44 23.47
N TYR A 152 -15.77 6.63 23.19
CA TYR A 152 -16.87 6.55 24.16
C TYR A 152 -17.63 5.21 24.14
N ALA A 153 -17.33 4.29 23.21
CA ALA A 153 -18.10 3.06 23.04
C ALA A 153 -17.96 2.05 24.18
N LEU A 154 -19.07 1.38 24.49
CA LEU A 154 -19.11 0.20 25.36
C LEU A 154 -18.67 -1.08 24.61
N PRO A 155 -18.29 -2.16 25.33
CA PRO A 155 -17.77 -3.38 24.70
C PRO A 155 -18.68 -4.01 23.63
N ASP A 156 -20.00 -3.99 23.83
CA ASP A 156 -20.97 -4.53 22.87
C ASP A 156 -21.08 -3.67 21.60
N GLU A 157 -20.96 -2.35 21.74
CA GLU A 157 -20.92 -1.40 20.62
C GLU A 157 -19.62 -1.58 19.80
N LEU A 158 -18.50 -1.81 20.47
CA LEU A 158 -17.23 -2.21 19.83
C LEU A 158 -17.33 -3.60 19.16
N HIS A 159 -18.15 -4.51 19.68
CA HIS A 159 -18.37 -5.81 19.04
C HIS A 159 -19.18 -5.70 17.73
N ALA A 160 -20.15 -4.78 17.65
CA ALA A 160 -20.93 -4.53 16.44
C ALA A 160 -20.06 -4.21 15.21
N TYR A 161 -18.96 -3.47 15.41
CA TYR A 161 -17.95 -3.17 14.38
C TYR A 161 -17.15 -4.38 13.87
N ARG A 162 -17.32 -5.58 14.45
CA ARG A 162 -16.68 -6.84 14.02
C ARG A 162 -17.66 -7.85 13.39
N THR A 163 -18.89 -7.44 13.13
CA THR A 163 -19.91 -8.29 12.50
C THR A 163 -19.82 -8.25 10.97
N ALA A 164 -20.34 -9.27 10.28
CA ALA A 164 -20.44 -9.26 8.80
C ALA A 164 -21.27 -8.08 8.25
N THR A 165 -22.08 -7.44 9.10
CA THR A 165 -22.87 -6.23 8.83
C THR A 165 -22.15 -4.91 9.11
N ALA A 166 -20.89 -4.94 9.54
CA ALA A 166 -20.14 -3.74 9.90
C ALA A 166 -19.81 -2.85 8.68
N ASP A 167 -19.92 -1.53 8.87
CA ASP A 167 -19.57 -0.53 7.88
C ASP A 167 -18.05 -0.33 7.80
N ILE A 168 -17.46 -0.86 6.72
CA ILE A 168 -16.02 -0.73 6.42
C ILE A 168 -15.62 0.75 6.24
N SER A 169 -16.51 1.60 5.71
CA SER A 169 -16.25 3.03 5.50
C SER A 169 -16.00 3.73 6.84
N ARG A 170 -16.86 3.46 7.83
CA ARG A 170 -16.68 3.95 9.22
C ARG A 170 -15.39 3.41 9.82
N LEU A 171 -15.09 2.12 9.66
CA LEU A 171 -13.84 1.53 10.15
C LEU A 171 -12.58 2.15 9.52
N LEU A 172 -12.61 2.49 8.22
CA LEU A 172 -11.52 3.20 7.54
C LEU A 172 -11.35 4.62 8.10
N THR A 173 -12.45 5.36 8.34
CA THR A 173 -12.40 6.67 9.01
C THR A 173 -11.82 6.55 10.43
N ILE A 174 -12.26 5.57 11.22
CA ILE A 174 -11.72 5.30 12.56
C ILE A 174 -10.21 5.04 12.49
N ALA A 175 -9.76 4.10 11.66
CA ALA A 175 -8.36 3.73 11.53
C ALA A 175 -7.50 4.91 11.04
N SER A 176 -7.99 5.69 10.08
CA SER A 176 -7.30 6.89 9.58
C SER A 176 -7.11 7.94 10.68
N LEU A 177 -8.17 8.24 11.44
CA LEU A 177 -8.14 9.26 12.48
C LEU A 177 -7.34 8.85 13.71
N THR A 178 -7.53 7.61 14.17
CA THR A 178 -6.76 7.07 15.30
C THR A 178 -5.27 6.99 14.99
N ASN A 179 -4.89 6.61 13.76
CA ASN A 179 -3.50 6.70 13.31
C ASN A 179 -3.02 8.16 13.24
N LYS A 180 -3.82 9.10 12.73
CA LYS A 180 -3.46 10.53 12.61
C LYS A 180 -3.22 11.20 13.97
N TYR A 181 -4.03 10.87 14.97
CA TYR A 181 -3.91 11.41 16.33
C TYR A 181 -3.11 10.50 17.29
N HIS A 182 -2.42 9.48 16.76
CA HIS A 182 -1.52 8.57 17.49
C HIS A 182 -2.18 7.66 18.55
N PHE A 183 -3.47 7.37 18.43
CA PHE A 183 -4.14 6.29 19.19
C PHE A 183 -3.83 4.92 18.55
N LEU A 184 -2.59 4.46 18.70
CA LEU A 184 -2.04 3.28 18.02
C LEU A 184 -2.80 1.98 18.32
N SER A 185 -3.24 1.77 19.56
CA SER A 185 -4.01 0.60 19.97
C SER A 185 -5.39 0.58 19.33
N THR A 186 -6.06 1.74 19.26
CA THR A 186 -7.38 1.87 18.62
C THR A 186 -7.28 1.78 17.09
N ALA A 187 -6.20 2.30 16.49
CA ALA A 187 -5.92 2.15 15.07
C ALA A 187 -5.71 0.68 14.68
N TRP A 188 -4.87 -0.04 15.44
CA TRP A 188 -4.66 -1.46 15.23
C TRP A 188 -5.96 -2.27 15.42
N TRP A 189 -6.75 -1.96 16.47
CA TRP A 189 -8.07 -2.58 16.68
C TRP A 189 -9.01 -2.41 15.48
N ALA A 190 -9.04 -1.21 14.87
CA ALA A 190 -9.91 -0.91 13.74
C ALA A 190 -9.45 -1.63 12.46
N VAL A 191 -8.14 -1.66 12.18
CA VAL A 191 -7.61 -2.39 11.02
C VAL A 191 -7.75 -3.91 11.17
N SER A 192 -7.61 -4.44 12.39
CA SER A 192 -7.94 -5.84 12.67
C SER A 192 -9.44 -6.14 12.51
N ALA A 193 -10.34 -5.19 12.82
CA ALA A 193 -11.77 -5.34 12.56
C ALA A 193 -12.06 -5.37 11.05
N ILE A 194 -11.44 -4.49 10.25
CA ILE A 194 -11.51 -4.53 8.79
C ILE A 194 -11.06 -5.90 8.27
N TYR A 195 -9.95 -6.45 8.79
CA TYR A 195 -9.49 -7.79 8.42
C TYR A 195 -10.50 -8.89 8.76
N SER A 196 -11.09 -8.86 9.97
CA SER A 196 -12.07 -9.88 10.40
C SER A 196 -13.32 -9.89 9.50
N VAL A 197 -13.78 -8.70 9.09
CA VAL A 197 -14.98 -8.55 8.24
C VAL A 197 -14.66 -8.87 6.76
N THR A 198 -13.51 -8.43 6.23
CA THR A 198 -13.11 -8.69 4.83
C THR A 198 -12.71 -10.15 4.59
N SER A 199 -12.12 -10.83 5.57
CA SER A 199 -11.79 -12.26 5.50
C SER A 199 -13.00 -13.19 5.75
N GLY A 200 -14.14 -12.63 6.16
CA GLY A 200 -15.37 -13.38 6.40
C GLY A 200 -15.38 -14.21 7.68
N GLU A 201 -14.55 -13.87 8.67
CA GLU A 201 -14.43 -14.57 9.97
C GLU A 201 -15.78 -14.73 10.67
N PHE A 202 -16.67 -13.74 10.50
CA PHE A 202 -18.01 -13.69 11.10
C PHE A 202 -19.13 -13.86 10.05
N GLY A 203 -18.83 -14.46 8.90
CA GLY A 203 -19.74 -14.65 7.76
C GLY A 203 -19.46 -13.71 6.59
N PRO A 204 -20.15 -13.88 5.44
CA PRO A 204 -19.90 -13.10 4.24
C PRO A 204 -20.26 -11.62 4.45
N PRO A 205 -19.35 -10.67 4.17
CA PRO A 205 -19.59 -9.24 4.43
C PRO A 205 -20.74 -8.70 3.57
N THR A 206 -21.70 -8.02 4.19
CA THR A 206 -22.84 -7.42 3.49
C THR A 206 -22.52 -6.05 2.89
N HIS A 207 -21.45 -5.40 3.34
CA HIS A 207 -21.00 -4.10 2.85
C HIS A 207 -20.18 -4.25 1.56
N PRO A 208 -20.43 -3.45 0.49
CA PRO A 208 -19.78 -3.63 -0.82
C PRO A 208 -18.26 -3.40 -0.82
N MET A 209 -17.71 -2.69 0.17
CA MET A 209 -16.25 -2.58 0.36
C MET A 209 -15.65 -3.73 1.17
N GLY A 210 -16.47 -4.54 1.84
CA GLY A 210 -16.02 -5.69 2.64
C GLY A 210 -15.73 -6.92 1.79
N ASP A 211 -16.55 -7.18 0.78
CA ASP A 211 -16.30 -8.23 -0.20
C ASP A 211 -15.18 -7.80 -1.17
N LEU A 212 -13.93 -8.16 -0.86
CA LEU A 212 -12.78 -7.82 -1.70
C LEU A 212 -12.84 -8.44 -3.11
N SER A 213 -13.68 -9.46 -3.34
CA SER A 213 -13.91 -10.01 -4.69
C SER A 213 -14.75 -9.08 -5.57
N ARG A 214 -15.54 -8.17 -4.96
CA ARG A 214 -16.47 -7.26 -5.64
C ARG A 214 -16.21 -5.76 -5.39
N ALA A 215 -15.41 -5.42 -4.39
CA ALA A 215 -15.08 -4.04 -4.00
C ALA A 215 -14.56 -3.20 -5.18
N SER A 216 -14.79 -1.87 -5.15
CA SER A 216 -14.22 -0.96 -6.15
C SER A 216 -12.70 -0.85 -6.03
N THR A 217 -12.02 -0.42 -7.10
CA THR A 217 -10.59 -0.13 -7.05
C THR A 217 -10.27 0.93 -6.00
N SER A 218 -11.12 1.94 -5.83
CA SER A 218 -10.98 2.97 -4.78
C SER A 218 -11.04 2.38 -3.36
N ALA A 219 -11.90 1.40 -3.11
CA ALA A 219 -11.96 0.71 -1.82
C ALA A 219 -10.70 -0.13 -1.57
N LEU A 220 -10.21 -0.85 -2.58
CA LEU A 220 -8.95 -1.61 -2.48
C LEU A 220 -7.74 -0.70 -2.21
N VAL A 221 -7.66 0.48 -2.85
CA VAL A 221 -6.66 1.52 -2.55
C VAL A 221 -6.76 1.97 -1.09
N GLN A 222 -7.96 2.36 -0.62
CA GLN A 222 -8.16 2.88 0.73
C GLN A 222 -7.83 1.86 1.83
N ILE A 223 -8.31 0.62 1.68
CA ILE A 223 -8.04 -0.47 2.63
C ILE A 223 -6.54 -0.77 2.66
N LEU A 224 -5.88 -0.85 1.50
CA LEU A 224 -4.45 -1.16 1.43
C LEU A 224 -3.58 -0.02 1.98
N GLU A 225 -3.85 1.25 1.67
CA GLU A 225 -3.08 2.37 2.22
C GLU A 225 -3.20 2.47 3.74
N ILE A 226 -4.39 2.23 4.30
CA ILE A 226 -4.58 2.26 5.76
C ILE A 226 -3.93 1.03 6.41
N ALA A 227 -4.03 -0.16 5.79
CA ALA A 227 -3.33 -1.36 6.26
C ALA A 227 -1.80 -1.18 6.26
N MET A 228 -1.24 -0.51 5.23
CA MET A 228 0.18 -0.15 5.15
C MET A 228 0.59 0.84 6.25
N ARG A 229 -0.16 1.94 6.45
CA ARG A 229 0.13 2.95 7.49
C ARG A 229 0.14 2.34 8.89
N CYS A 230 -0.79 1.42 9.17
CA CYS A 230 -0.88 0.73 10.46
C CYS A 230 -0.05 -0.59 10.53
N GLY A 231 0.72 -0.94 9.51
CA GLY A 231 1.61 -2.12 9.49
C GLY A 231 0.91 -3.49 9.54
N HIS A 232 -0.40 -3.58 9.24
CA HIS A 232 -1.21 -4.78 9.47
C HIS A 232 -1.03 -5.84 8.37
N ARG A 233 0.11 -6.55 8.40
CA ARG A 233 0.57 -7.52 7.39
C ARG A 233 -0.51 -8.45 6.85
N ARG A 234 -1.30 -9.11 7.70
CA ARG A 234 -2.36 -10.05 7.27
C ARG A 234 -3.40 -9.43 6.32
N LEU A 235 -3.70 -8.14 6.48
CA LEU A 235 -4.63 -7.43 5.61
C LEU A 235 -3.95 -6.94 4.33
N ILE A 236 -2.69 -6.50 4.43
CA ILE A 236 -1.86 -6.17 3.26
C ILE A 236 -1.76 -7.38 2.33
N ASP A 237 -1.36 -8.53 2.87
CA ASP A 237 -1.17 -9.79 2.12
C ASP A 237 -2.50 -10.23 1.47
N PHE A 238 -3.60 -10.22 2.23
CA PHE A 238 -4.94 -10.64 1.75
C PHE A 238 -5.54 -9.70 0.69
N VAL A 239 -5.35 -8.38 0.82
CA VAL A 239 -5.79 -7.39 -0.19
C VAL A 239 -4.91 -7.47 -1.44
N VAL A 240 -3.59 -7.66 -1.29
CA VAL A 240 -2.67 -7.87 -2.43
C VAL A 240 -3.01 -9.14 -3.20
N GLU A 241 -3.31 -10.25 -2.52
CA GLU A 241 -3.78 -11.49 -3.17
C GLU A 241 -5.11 -11.28 -3.89
N SER A 242 -6.11 -10.75 -3.20
CA SER A 242 -7.46 -10.50 -3.76
C SER A 242 -7.43 -9.58 -4.99
N TRP A 243 -6.64 -8.50 -4.93
CA TRP A 243 -6.50 -7.55 -6.03
C TRP A 243 -5.69 -8.15 -7.19
N SER A 244 -4.60 -8.89 -6.90
CA SER A 244 -3.82 -9.58 -7.93
C SER A 244 -4.67 -10.60 -8.70
N ASN A 245 -5.49 -11.38 -8.02
CA ASN A 245 -6.41 -12.33 -8.63
C ASN A 245 -7.43 -11.63 -9.57
N ARG A 246 -7.96 -10.47 -9.18
CA ARG A 246 -8.90 -9.68 -9.98
C ARG A 246 -8.27 -8.97 -11.19
N ILE A 247 -6.97 -8.68 -11.13
CA ILE A 247 -6.21 -8.19 -12.29
C ILE A 247 -5.94 -9.35 -13.26
N LEU A 248 -5.65 -10.56 -12.76
CA LEU A 248 -5.42 -11.75 -13.58
C LEU A 248 -6.69 -12.27 -14.28
N SER A 249 -7.86 -12.17 -13.64
CA SER A 249 -9.16 -12.46 -14.26
C SER A 249 -9.63 -11.37 -15.25
N LYS A 250 -9.01 -10.18 -15.18
CA LYS A 250 -9.38 -8.94 -15.91
C LYS A 250 -10.69 -8.29 -15.42
N ASP A 251 -11.08 -8.54 -14.17
CA ASP A 251 -12.19 -7.83 -13.51
C ASP A 251 -11.81 -6.39 -13.11
N LEU A 252 -10.51 -6.08 -13.01
CA LEU A 252 -9.97 -4.76 -12.68
C LEU A 252 -8.79 -4.38 -13.58
N THR A 253 -8.66 -3.09 -13.87
CA THR A 253 -7.52 -2.54 -14.62
C THR A 253 -6.23 -2.59 -13.78
N PRO A 254 -5.05 -2.82 -14.41
CA PRO A 254 -3.78 -2.90 -13.69
C PRO A 254 -3.27 -1.52 -13.22
N ARG A 255 -3.69 -0.42 -13.85
CA ARG A 255 -3.09 0.91 -13.71
C ARG A 255 -3.09 1.47 -12.28
N PRO A 256 -4.20 1.43 -11.50
CA PRO A 256 -4.17 1.91 -10.13
C PRO A 256 -3.32 1.01 -9.22
N ALA A 257 -3.30 -0.31 -9.48
CA ALA A 257 -2.46 -1.25 -8.76
C ALA A 257 -0.96 -1.03 -9.02
N MET A 258 -0.55 -0.72 -10.25
CA MET A 258 0.81 -0.30 -10.58
C MET A 258 1.23 0.91 -9.72
N ARG A 259 0.39 1.94 -9.65
CA ARG A 259 0.67 3.17 -8.87
C ARG A 259 0.83 2.88 -7.37
N VAL A 260 -0.08 2.11 -6.77
CA VAL A 260 -0.01 1.77 -5.34
C VAL A 260 1.19 0.87 -5.05
N ALA A 261 1.47 -0.11 -5.91
CA ALA A 261 2.63 -0.99 -5.76
C ALA A 261 3.97 -0.28 -5.97
N ASP A 262 4.03 0.73 -6.85
CA ASP A 262 5.20 1.59 -7.02
C ASP A 262 5.39 2.54 -5.83
N ARG A 263 4.31 3.03 -5.19
CA ARG A 263 4.35 3.91 -4.00
C ARG A 263 4.81 3.18 -2.73
N TRP A 264 4.38 1.93 -2.55
CA TRP A 264 4.56 1.14 -1.31
C TRP A 264 5.52 -0.06 -1.47
N ASP A 265 6.27 -0.12 -2.58
CA ASP A 265 7.17 -1.21 -3.00
C ASP A 265 6.58 -2.63 -2.91
N LEU A 266 5.30 -2.79 -3.23
CA LEU A 266 4.58 -4.06 -3.13
C LEU A 266 4.94 -4.98 -4.30
N ALA A 267 6.10 -5.63 -4.20
CA ALA A 267 6.72 -6.42 -5.26
C ALA A 267 5.79 -7.45 -5.94
N ALA A 268 4.93 -8.14 -5.17
CA ALA A 268 3.97 -9.11 -5.71
C ALA A 268 2.90 -8.43 -6.59
N LEU A 269 2.22 -7.40 -6.07
CA LEU A 269 1.21 -6.62 -6.80
C LEU A 269 1.82 -5.94 -8.04
N ARG A 270 3.06 -5.40 -7.91
CA ARG A 270 3.83 -4.86 -9.03
C ARG A 270 4.03 -5.91 -10.13
N GLY A 271 4.50 -7.10 -9.77
CA GLY A 271 4.76 -8.17 -10.74
C GLY A 271 3.53 -8.54 -11.57
N VAL A 272 2.37 -8.69 -10.92
CA VAL A 272 1.10 -9.02 -11.56
C VAL A 272 0.56 -7.86 -12.41
N ALA A 273 0.48 -6.65 -11.84
CA ALA A 273 -0.09 -5.50 -12.52
C ALA A 273 0.72 -5.10 -13.77
N TYR A 274 2.05 -5.10 -13.68
CA TYR A 274 2.90 -4.83 -14.83
C TYR A 274 2.86 -5.95 -15.89
N TYR A 275 2.69 -7.22 -15.49
CA TYR A 275 2.51 -8.32 -16.44
C TYR A 275 1.23 -8.14 -17.26
N VAL A 276 0.09 -7.90 -16.58
CA VAL A 276 -1.19 -7.73 -17.27
C VAL A 276 -1.18 -6.46 -18.12
N GLN A 277 -0.62 -5.34 -17.65
CA GLN A 277 -0.48 -4.14 -18.47
C GLN A 277 0.38 -4.38 -19.73
N LEU A 278 1.43 -5.20 -19.65
CA LEU A 278 2.23 -5.60 -20.82
C LEU A 278 1.43 -6.49 -21.79
N MET A 279 0.57 -7.37 -21.29
CA MET A 279 -0.30 -8.20 -22.13
C MET A 279 -1.40 -7.39 -22.82
N GLU A 280 -1.94 -6.35 -22.16
CA GLU A 280 -2.91 -5.40 -22.73
C GLU A 280 -2.32 -4.60 -23.91
N MET A 281 -1.10 -4.07 -23.77
CA MET A 281 -0.40 -3.39 -24.87
C MET A 281 0.00 -4.35 -26.00
N GLY A 282 0.08 -5.66 -25.71
CA GLY A 282 0.12 -6.74 -26.69
C GLY A 282 1.13 -6.57 -27.83
N ARG A 283 0.67 -6.77 -29.06
CA ARG A 283 1.52 -6.68 -30.27
C ARG A 283 1.92 -5.26 -30.64
N GLU A 284 1.27 -4.21 -30.11
CA GLU A 284 1.69 -2.84 -30.38
C GLU A 284 2.99 -2.50 -29.67
N PHE A 285 3.17 -2.95 -28.42
CA PHE A 285 4.41 -2.74 -27.68
C PHE A 285 5.61 -3.37 -28.42
N GLU A 286 5.44 -4.62 -28.87
CA GLU A 286 6.44 -5.32 -29.69
C GLU A 286 6.63 -4.66 -31.07
N GLY A 287 5.56 -4.15 -31.69
CA GLY A 287 5.64 -3.40 -32.95
C GLY A 287 6.48 -2.14 -32.83
N ARG A 288 6.22 -1.33 -31.79
CA ARG A 288 6.97 -0.10 -31.48
C ARG A 288 8.45 -0.40 -31.19
N LEU A 289 8.75 -1.51 -30.51
CA LEU A 289 10.14 -1.99 -30.28
C LEU A 289 10.86 -2.49 -31.54
N ARG A 290 10.13 -2.92 -32.58
CA ARG A 290 10.71 -3.41 -33.85
C ARG A 290 11.00 -2.30 -34.86
N ILE A 291 10.68 -1.04 -34.56
CA ILE A 291 11.10 0.14 -35.35
C ILE A 291 12.56 0.49 -35.01
N GLY A 292 13.47 -0.43 -35.28
CA GLY A 292 14.91 -0.33 -34.96
C GLY A 292 15.66 -1.65 -35.16
N PRO A 293 16.62 -1.74 -36.10
CA PRO A 293 17.34 -2.98 -36.36
C PRO A 293 18.57 -3.17 -35.45
N ARG A 294 18.39 -3.92 -34.35
CA ARG A 294 19.37 -4.42 -33.37
C ARG A 294 19.91 -3.39 -32.34
N PRO A 295 19.47 -3.46 -31.06
CA PRO A 295 19.97 -2.58 -30.03
C PRO A 295 21.41 -2.89 -29.61
N GLN A 296 22.30 -1.93 -29.88
CA GLN A 296 23.37 -1.61 -28.93
C GLN A 296 22.79 -0.74 -27.80
N SER A 297 23.44 -0.65 -26.64
CA SER A 297 22.84 -0.13 -25.40
C SER A 297 22.31 1.31 -25.46
N GLN A 298 22.69 2.10 -26.47
CA GLN A 298 22.14 3.44 -26.72
C GLN A 298 20.70 3.44 -27.27
N GLU A 299 20.21 2.34 -27.86
CA GLU A 299 18.87 2.31 -28.47
C GLU A 299 17.73 2.23 -27.44
N ILE A 300 18.00 1.73 -26.22
CA ILE A 300 17.02 1.72 -25.12
C ILE A 300 16.54 3.15 -24.81
N ALA A 301 17.46 4.12 -24.83
CA ALA A 301 17.16 5.54 -24.66
C ALA A 301 16.35 6.15 -25.83
N ARG A 302 16.44 5.58 -27.04
CA ARG A 302 15.68 6.01 -28.22
C ARG A 302 14.26 5.44 -28.23
N ALA A 303 14.11 4.14 -27.94
CA ALA A 303 12.79 3.52 -27.75
C ALA A 303 12.00 4.22 -26.63
N TYR A 304 12.67 4.59 -25.53
CA TYR A 304 12.14 5.45 -24.48
C TYR A 304 11.63 6.79 -25.01
N SER A 305 12.40 7.51 -25.82
CA SER A 305 11.96 8.80 -26.40
C SER A 305 10.76 8.67 -27.35
N ALA A 306 10.66 7.57 -28.11
CA ALA A 306 9.53 7.32 -29.01
C ALA A 306 8.25 6.94 -28.25
N ALA A 307 8.36 6.21 -27.14
CA ALA A 307 7.20 5.81 -26.33
C ALA A 307 6.53 6.99 -25.60
N VAL A 308 7.28 8.06 -25.33
CA VAL A 308 6.79 9.28 -24.64
C VAL A 308 6.07 10.25 -25.59
N ALA A 309 6.22 10.11 -26.90
CA ALA A 309 5.82 11.12 -27.89
C ALA A 309 4.37 11.03 -28.43
N CYS A 310 3.49 10.22 -27.82
CA CYS A 310 2.11 10.03 -28.30
C CYS A 310 1.05 10.45 -27.27
N GLU A 311 0.54 11.67 -27.41
CA GLU A 311 -0.78 12.04 -26.90
C GLU A 311 -1.89 11.42 -27.77
N PRO A 312 -3.03 10.99 -27.19
CA PRO A 312 -4.18 10.53 -27.97
C PRO A 312 -5.01 11.71 -28.47
N THR A 313 -5.17 11.85 -29.78
CA THR A 313 -6.13 12.80 -30.38
C THR A 313 -7.56 12.34 -30.05
N ALA A 314 -8.27 13.12 -29.22
CA ALA A 314 -9.61 12.77 -28.77
C ALA A 314 -10.65 12.88 -29.90
N ASP A 315 -11.41 11.81 -30.11
CA ASP A 315 -12.67 11.83 -30.86
C ASP A 315 -13.84 11.47 -29.92
N LYS A 316 -15.03 12.00 -30.19
CA LYS A 316 -16.14 12.04 -29.23
C LYS A 316 -17.28 11.12 -29.63
N THR A 317 -17.58 10.13 -28.79
CA THR A 317 -18.92 9.53 -28.73
C THR A 317 -19.24 9.15 -27.28
N SER A 318 -20.39 9.60 -26.78
CA SER A 318 -20.72 9.56 -25.35
C SER A 318 -21.45 8.28 -24.94
N THR A 319 -20.91 7.56 -23.96
CA THR A 319 -21.69 6.68 -23.08
C THR A 319 -21.19 6.83 -21.64
N SER A 320 -22.09 6.75 -20.66
CA SER A 320 -21.84 7.22 -19.30
C SER A 320 -21.43 6.12 -18.32
N GLU A 321 -20.16 6.10 -17.94
CA GLU A 321 -19.71 5.64 -16.62
C GLU A 321 -18.51 6.51 -16.19
N LEU A 322 -18.34 6.74 -14.89
CA LEU A 322 -17.31 7.63 -14.35
C LEU A 322 -15.94 6.94 -14.31
N VAL A 323 -15.33 6.77 -15.48
CA VAL A 323 -13.92 6.38 -15.62
C VAL A 323 -13.06 7.41 -14.91
N GLY A 324 -12.36 6.99 -13.85
CA GLY A 324 -11.49 7.87 -13.07
C GLY A 324 -10.34 8.40 -13.93
N GLU A 325 -9.98 9.68 -13.72
CA GLU A 325 -8.90 10.38 -14.45
C GLU A 325 -7.57 9.59 -14.42
N ASP A 326 -7.37 8.82 -13.35
CA ASP A 326 -6.27 7.90 -13.11
C ASP A 326 -6.08 6.79 -14.16
N GLU A 327 -7.14 6.35 -14.84
CA GLU A 327 -7.03 5.32 -15.89
C GLU A 327 -6.52 5.90 -17.22
N ILE A 328 -6.82 7.17 -17.48
CA ILE A 328 -6.51 7.87 -18.74
C ILE A 328 -5.07 8.42 -18.71
N ALA A 329 -4.51 8.69 -17.53
CA ALA A 329 -3.18 9.24 -17.35
C ALA A 329 -2.08 8.47 -18.12
N PRO A 330 -1.09 9.15 -18.73
CA PRO A 330 0.01 8.48 -19.43
C PRO A 330 0.92 7.73 -18.45
N LEU A 331 1.50 6.61 -18.90
CA LEU A 331 2.45 5.83 -18.10
C LEU A 331 3.71 6.65 -17.82
N THR A 332 4.15 6.66 -16.56
CA THR A 332 5.36 7.39 -16.16
C THR A 332 6.63 6.79 -16.79
N SER A 333 7.69 7.59 -16.87
CA SER A 333 9.00 7.16 -17.37
C SER A 333 9.56 5.94 -16.61
N ALA A 334 9.37 5.86 -15.29
CA ALA A 334 9.75 4.71 -14.48
C ALA A 334 8.92 3.45 -14.80
N GLN A 335 7.60 3.62 -14.98
CA GLN A 335 6.72 2.52 -15.41
C GLN A 335 7.12 1.98 -16.78
N LEU A 336 7.42 2.86 -17.74
CA LEU A 336 7.90 2.46 -19.07
C LEU A 336 9.25 1.70 -19.00
N ARG A 337 10.21 2.14 -18.18
CA ARG A 337 11.48 1.40 -17.98
C ARG A 337 11.29 0.03 -17.36
N ARG A 338 10.43 -0.11 -16.34
CA ARG A 338 10.07 -1.40 -15.72
C ARG A 338 9.37 -2.34 -16.71
N LEU A 339 8.46 -1.82 -17.54
CA LEU A 339 7.79 -2.60 -18.61
C LEU A 339 8.80 -3.09 -19.66
N LEU A 340 9.77 -2.26 -20.05
CA LEU A 340 10.86 -2.65 -20.97
C LEU A 340 11.76 -3.75 -20.37
N SER A 341 12.21 -3.58 -19.12
CA SER A 341 12.99 -4.61 -18.39
C SER A 341 12.23 -5.94 -18.31
N GLY A 342 10.97 -5.88 -17.90
CA GLY A 342 10.09 -7.05 -17.81
C GLY A 342 9.93 -7.74 -19.15
N PHE A 343 9.66 -7.00 -20.23
CA PHE A 343 9.54 -7.55 -21.59
C PHE A 343 10.79 -8.34 -22.01
N TYR A 344 11.99 -7.73 -21.93
CA TYR A 344 13.22 -8.43 -22.33
C TYR A 344 13.55 -9.63 -21.42
N SER A 345 13.28 -9.53 -20.12
CA SER A 345 13.47 -10.62 -19.17
C SER A 345 12.52 -11.79 -19.41
N LEU A 346 11.26 -11.51 -19.77
CA LEU A 346 10.24 -12.51 -20.09
C LEU A 346 10.51 -13.19 -21.44
N VAL A 347 10.89 -12.45 -22.47
CA VAL A 347 11.32 -13.02 -23.77
C VAL A 347 12.53 -13.93 -23.58
N THR A 348 13.52 -13.49 -22.80
CA THR A 348 14.73 -14.28 -22.51
C THR A 348 14.43 -15.54 -21.69
N LEU A 349 13.49 -15.46 -20.76
CA LEU A 349 12.98 -16.61 -20.00
C LEU A 349 12.30 -17.63 -20.93
N TRP A 350 11.41 -17.19 -21.81
CA TRP A 350 10.75 -18.09 -22.77
C TRP A 350 11.74 -18.73 -23.75
N ASP A 351 12.71 -17.95 -24.24
CA ASP A 351 13.75 -18.44 -25.16
C ASP A 351 14.62 -19.53 -24.54
N ASN A 352 14.77 -19.55 -23.21
CA ASN A 352 15.38 -20.64 -22.46
C ASN A 352 14.41 -21.82 -22.24
N LEU A 353 13.22 -21.56 -21.68
CA LEU A 353 12.23 -22.60 -21.34
C LEU A 353 11.77 -23.43 -22.54
N ARG A 354 11.61 -22.83 -23.73
CA ARG A 354 11.23 -23.56 -24.96
C ARG A 354 12.28 -24.59 -25.41
N LEU A 355 13.53 -24.46 -24.95
CA LEU A 355 14.64 -25.39 -25.25
C LEU A 355 14.92 -26.34 -24.09
N ASN A 356 14.66 -25.90 -22.85
CA ASN A 356 14.97 -26.60 -21.61
C ASN A 356 13.66 -26.90 -20.83
N PRO A 357 13.11 -28.13 -20.93
CA PRO A 357 11.94 -28.50 -20.13
C PRO A 357 12.25 -28.48 -18.63
N PRO A 358 11.22 -28.37 -17.77
CA PRO A 358 11.35 -28.62 -16.34
C PRO A 358 12.00 -29.98 -16.04
N ALA A 359 12.74 -30.06 -14.95
CA ALA A 359 13.36 -31.32 -14.54
C ALA A 359 12.28 -32.35 -14.15
N LEU A 360 12.27 -33.50 -14.83
CA LEU A 360 11.34 -34.61 -14.55
C LEU A 360 11.92 -35.54 -13.48
N PRO A 361 11.46 -35.49 -12.21
CA PRO A 361 11.95 -36.39 -11.18
C PRO A 361 11.57 -37.84 -11.49
N ARG A 362 12.34 -38.79 -10.95
CA ARG A 362 12.10 -40.23 -11.14
C ARG A 362 11.16 -40.74 -10.04
N PRO A 363 9.94 -41.17 -10.35
CA PRO A 363 9.08 -41.84 -9.38
C PRO A 363 9.55 -43.29 -9.16
N ASP A 364 9.19 -43.83 -7.99
CA ASP A 364 9.50 -45.20 -7.62
C ASP A 364 8.98 -46.23 -8.64
N GLY A 365 9.75 -47.30 -8.82
CA GLY A 365 9.43 -48.37 -9.77
C GLY A 365 9.70 -48.05 -11.25
N CYS A 366 9.99 -46.81 -11.65
CA CYS A 366 10.31 -46.51 -13.05
C CYS A 366 11.70 -47.02 -13.44
N THR A 367 11.76 -47.96 -14.40
CA THR A 367 12.99 -48.63 -14.84
C THR A 367 13.74 -47.88 -15.96
N TYR A 368 13.03 -47.34 -16.95
CA TYR A 368 13.61 -46.71 -18.15
C TYR A 368 13.59 -45.17 -18.15
N HIS A 369 13.60 -44.55 -16.96
CA HIS A 369 13.33 -43.11 -16.78
C HIS A 369 14.15 -42.19 -17.68
N MET A 370 15.49 -42.33 -17.68
CA MET A 370 16.38 -41.40 -18.39
C MET A 370 16.35 -41.55 -19.92
N HIS A 371 16.15 -42.77 -20.44
CA HIS A 371 16.25 -43.05 -21.87
C HIS A 371 14.89 -43.04 -22.59
N ALA A 372 13.79 -43.28 -21.87
CA ALA A 372 12.44 -43.20 -22.41
C ALA A 372 11.71 -41.95 -21.88
N CYS A 373 11.36 -41.92 -20.59
CA CYS A 373 10.46 -40.90 -20.04
C CYS A 373 10.99 -39.47 -20.19
N VAL A 374 12.26 -39.22 -19.82
CA VAL A 374 12.90 -37.89 -19.93
C VAL A 374 13.10 -37.48 -21.39
N VAL A 375 13.45 -38.42 -22.27
CA VAL A 375 13.64 -38.15 -23.71
C VAL A 375 12.30 -37.79 -24.36
N THR A 376 11.26 -38.61 -24.21
CA THR A 376 9.96 -38.32 -24.83
C THR A 376 9.32 -37.07 -24.22
N PHE A 377 9.43 -36.85 -22.91
CA PHE A 377 8.99 -35.60 -22.30
C PHE A 377 9.69 -34.37 -22.91
N ARG A 378 11.02 -34.43 -23.12
CA ARG A 378 11.75 -33.34 -23.79
C ARG A 378 11.32 -33.14 -25.25
N THR A 379 11.10 -34.21 -26.00
CA THR A 379 10.64 -34.11 -27.40
C THR A 379 9.26 -33.45 -27.46
N VAL A 380 8.26 -34.00 -26.76
CA VAL A 380 6.88 -33.48 -26.76
C VAL A 380 6.82 -32.06 -26.19
N TRP A 381 7.62 -31.73 -25.16
CA TRP A 381 7.77 -30.36 -24.66
C TRP A 381 8.26 -29.40 -25.74
N CYS A 382 9.37 -29.73 -26.41
CA CYS A 382 9.95 -28.88 -27.44
C CYS A 382 9.01 -28.72 -28.65
N ASP A 383 8.25 -29.75 -29.01
CA ASP A 383 7.28 -29.67 -30.12
C ASP A 383 6.01 -28.89 -29.73
N ALA A 384 5.51 -29.05 -28.50
CA ALA A 384 4.46 -28.19 -27.96
C ALA A 384 4.92 -26.72 -27.86
N ALA A 385 6.15 -26.46 -27.42
CA ALA A 385 6.69 -25.10 -27.31
C ALA A 385 6.95 -24.44 -28.68
N ARG A 386 7.18 -25.23 -29.73
CA ARG A 386 7.29 -24.78 -31.13
C ARG A 386 5.94 -24.70 -31.87
N SER A 387 4.86 -25.21 -31.29
CA SER A 387 3.59 -25.35 -32.02
C SER A 387 2.96 -24.01 -32.36
N GLU A 388 2.15 -23.99 -33.43
CA GLU A 388 1.42 -22.80 -33.84
C GLU A 388 0.46 -22.29 -32.74
N LYS A 389 -0.10 -23.20 -31.92
CA LYS A 389 -0.94 -22.83 -30.77
C LYS A 389 -0.17 -21.96 -29.78
N THR A 390 1.03 -22.39 -29.41
CA THR A 390 1.93 -21.66 -28.50
C THR A 390 2.48 -20.38 -29.15
N ALA A 391 2.65 -20.37 -30.47
CA ALA A 391 3.14 -19.20 -31.22
C ALA A 391 2.13 -18.05 -31.33
N ARG A 392 0.82 -18.29 -31.15
CA ARG A 392 -0.23 -17.25 -31.24
C ARG A 392 -0.16 -16.19 -30.13
N TYR A 393 0.33 -16.57 -28.94
CA TYR A 393 0.52 -15.73 -27.76
C TYR A 393 1.64 -14.69 -27.96
N GLY A 394 1.64 -13.59 -27.21
CA GLY A 394 2.70 -12.56 -27.27
C GLY A 394 4.09 -13.13 -26.94
N THR A 395 5.17 -12.54 -27.45
CA THR A 395 6.54 -13.05 -27.20
C THR A 395 6.96 -12.99 -25.73
N ALA A 396 6.44 -12.02 -24.98
CA ALA A 396 6.61 -11.90 -23.52
C ALA A 396 5.51 -12.61 -22.70
N ASP A 397 4.52 -13.24 -23.33
CA ASP A 397 3.41 -13.94 -22.63
C ASP A 397 3.84 -15.34 -22.18
N VAL A 398 4.81 -15.41 -21.27
CA VAL A 398 5.42 -16.66 -20.82
C VAL A 398 4.38 -17.55 -20.12
N VAL A 399 3.47 -16.97 -19.33
CA VAL A 399 2.46 -17.72 -18.59
C VAL A 399 1.43 -18.33 -19.55
N GLY A 400 0.89 -17.55 -20.49
CA GLY A 400 -0.05 -18.05 -21.50
C GLY A 400 0.57 -19.14 -22.37
N ARG A 401 1.84 -18.98 -22.76
CA ARG A 401 2.61 -20.01 -23.49
C ARG A 401 2.81 -21.29 -22.68
N LEU A 402 3.17 -21.19 -21.40
CA LEU A 402 3.37 -22.36 -20.54
C LEU A 402 2.07 -23.12 -20.29
N CYS A 403 0.96 -22.44 -20.02
CA CYS A 403 -0.37 -23.08 -19.91
C CYS A 403 -0.76 -23.78 -21.22
N CYS A 404 -0.52 -23.15 -22.38
CA CYS A 404 -0.77 -23.76 -23.68
C CYS A 404 0.10 -25.03 -23.90
N VAL A 405 1.35 -25.03 -23.44
CA VAL A 405 2.22 -26.21 -23.47
C VAL A 405 1.73 -27.30 -22.50
N GLU A 406 1.26 -26.93 -21.30
CA GLU A 406 0.66 -27.87 -20.33
C GLU A 406 -0.55 -28.60 -20.94
N ASP A 407 -1.47 -27.89 -21.59
CA ASP A 407 -2.64 -28.50 -22.24
C ASP A 407 -2.26 -29.42 -23.41
N GLN A 408 -1.21 -29.07 -24.16
CA GLN A 408 -0.70 -29.94 -25.24
C GLN A 408 -0.03 -31.21 -24.71
N LEU A 409 0.68 -31.13 -23.58
CA LEU A 409 1.28 -32.29 -22.89
C LEU A 409 0.20 -33.19 -22.27
N ARG A 410 -0.82 -32.58 -21.64
CA ARG A 410 -2.01 -33.24 -21.09
C ARG A 410 -2.70 -34.09 -22.17
N ALA A 411 -2.92 -33.50 -23.35
CA ALA A 411 -3.57 -34.11 -24.51
C ALA A 411 -2.68 -35.02 -25.37
N SER A 412 -1.37 -35.07 -25.13
CA SER A 412 -0.44 -35.87 -25.96
C SER A 412 -0.68 -37.38 -25.79
N THR A 413 -0.95 -38.04 -26.92
CA THR A 413 -0.97 -39.51 -27.06
C THR A 413 0.39 -40.11 -26.76
N ASP A 414 1.44 -39.50 -27.28
CA ASP A 414 2.80 -40.06 -27.22
C ASP A 414 3.29 -40.04 -25.77
N LEU A 415 3.00 -38.95 -25.04
CA LEU A 415 3.24 -38.86 -23.60
C LEU A 415 2.38 -39.87 -22.82
N ALA A 416 1.14 -40.12 -23.24
CA ALA A 416 0.25 -41.10 -22.59
C ALA A 416 0.65 -42.57 -22.85
N CYS A 417 1.27 -42.88 -23.98
CA CYS A 417 1.70 -44.23 -24.36
C CYS A 417 3.12 -44.58 -23.89
N THR A 418 4.00 -43.59 -23.66
CA THR A 418 5.42 -43.82 -23.34
C THR A 418 5.81 -43.57 -21.89
N LEU A 419 5.10 -42.71 -21.15
CA LEU A 419 5.35 -42.48 -19.73
C LEU A 419 4.44 -43.39 -18.90
N SER A 420 4.98 -43.98 -17.83
CA SER A 420 4.17 -44.65 -16.82
C SER A 420 3.20 -43.64 -16.16
N PRO A 421 2.08 -44.09 -15.54
CA PRO A 421 1.17 -43.19 -14.84
C PRO A 421 1.84 -42.35 -13.74
N GLY A 422 2.90 -42.88 -13.11
CA GLY A 422 3.76 -42.12 -12.19
C GLY A 422 4.53 -41.03 -12.92
N CYS A 423 5.31 -41.37 -13.96
CA CYS A 423 6.09 -40.38 -14.71
C CYS A 423 5.21 -39.31 -15.38
N LYS A 424 4.01 -39.66 -15.86
CA LYS A 424 3.07 -38.67 -16.41
C LYS A 424 2.55 -37.71 -15.32
N ARG A 425 2.33 -38.17 -14.08
CA ARG A 425 1.98 -37.29 -12.96
C ARG A 425 3.13 -36.32 -12.63
N GLU A 426 4.32 -36.86 -12.38
CA GLU A 426 5.52 -36.06 -12.10
C GLU A 426 5.81 -35.02 -13.19
N ALA A 427 5.59 -35.38 -14.47
CA ALA A 427 5.72 -34.45 -15.59
C ALA A 427 4.72 -33.29 -15.51
N MET A 428 3.43 -33.58 -15.31
CA MET A 428 2.42 -32.53 -15.22
C MET A 428 2.65 -31.63 -13.99
N ASP A 429 3.04 -32.20 -12.84
CA ASP A 429 3.23 -31.44 -11.62
C ASP A 429 4.54 -30.62 -11.65
N ALA A 430 5.58 -31.08 -12.34
CA ALA A 430 6.76 -30.27 -12.66
C ALA A 430 6.44 -29.09 -13.60
N VAL A 431 5.50 -29.25 -14.55
CA VAL A 431 5.05 -28.16 -15.43
C VAL A 431 4.20 -27.14 -14.66
N LYS A 432 3.23 -27.58 -13.85
CA LYS A 432 2.46 -26.70 -12.95
C LYS A 432 3.37 -25.92 -12.00
N LYS A 433 4.38 -26.59 -11.43
CA LYS A 433 5.38 -25.93 -10.60
C LYS A 433 6.14 -24.88 -11.41
N CYS A 434 6.60 -25.19 -12.62
CA CYS A 434 7.26 -24.20 -13.48
C CYS A 434 6.35 -22.99 -13.82
N ILE A 435 5.05 -23.19 -14.01
CA ILE A 435 4.07 -22.09 -14.18
C ILE A 435 4.00 -21.23 -12.92
N LYS A 436 3.86 -21.87 -11.75
CA LYS A 436 3.78 -21.19 -10.45
C LYS A 436 5.07 -20.43 -10.12
N ASP A 437 6.23 -21.07 -10.25
CA ASP A 437 7.56 -20.47 -10.02
C ASP A 437 7.76 -19.22 -10.92
N VAL A 438 7.20 -19.22 -12.14
CA VAL A 438 7.23 -18.06 -13.05
C VAL A 438 6.24 -16.97 -12.63
N GLN A 439 5.05 -17.32 -12.15
CA GLN A 439 4.04 -16.39 -11.65
C GLN A 439 4.51 -15.65 -10.38
N GLU A 440 5.00 -16.38 -9.37
CA GLU A 440 5.58 -15.77 -8.15
C GLU A 440 6.84 -14.95 -8.49
N GLY A 441 7.63 -15.43 -9.45
CA GLY A 441 8.83 -14.78 -9.95
C GLY A 441 8.63 -13.56 -10.86
N LEU A 442 7.40 -13.17 -11.22
CA LEU A 442 7.11 -11.97 -12.04
C LEU A 442 7.62 -10.68 -11.39
N SER A 443 7.46 -10.59 -10.07
CA SER A 443 7.87 -9.47 -9.21
C SER A 443 9.31 -9.01 -9.45
N ALA A 444 10.24 -9.97 -9.61
CA ALA A 444 11.66 -9.75 -9.82
C ALA A 444 12.05 -9.38 -11.27
N ARG A 445 11.10 -9.33 -12.22
CA ARG A 445 11.38 -9.02 -13.64
C ARG A 445 11.10 -7.56 -13.99
N PHE A 446 10.06 -6.98 -13.37
CA PHE A 446 9.61 -5.59 -13.58
C PHE A 446 10.36 -4.60 -12.67
N VAL A 447 11.70 -4.66 -12.70
CA VAL A 447 12.60 -3.79 -11.94
C VAL A 447 13.08 -2.63 -12.83
N ASP A 448 13.33 -1.47 -12.24
CA ASP A 448 13.95 -0.35 -12.97
C ASP A 448 15.48 -0.49 -12.90
N LEU A 449 16.07 -1.09 -13.94
CA LEU A 449 17.51 -1.34 -14.03
C LEU A 449 18.36 -0.05 -14.09
N THR A 450 17.75 1.14 -14.25
CA THR A 450 18.48 2.42 -14.17
C THR A 450 18.50 3.02 -12.76
N ALA A 451 17.76 2.45 -11.80
CA ALA A 451 17.70 2.96 -10.42
C ALA A 451 18.75 2.34 -9.48
N THR A 452 19.53 1.36 -9.92
CA THR A 452 20.56 0.68 -9.12
C THR A 452 21.91 1.41 -9.22
N GLY A 453 21.93 2.72 -8.97
CA GLY A 453 23.04 3.60 -9.33
C GLY A 453 23.30 4.79 -8.38
N GLU A 454 22.81 4.71 -7.15
CA GLU A 454 23.12 5.62 -6.02
C GLU A 454 23.61 4.80 -4.82
#